data_AF-A0A318SBZ4-F1
#
_entry.id   AF-A0A318SBZ4-F1
#
_cell.length_a   1.000
_cell.length_b   1.000
_cell.length_c   1.000
_cell.angle_alpha   90.00
_cell.angle_beta   90.00
_cell.angle_gamma   90.00
#
_symmetry.space_group_name_H-M   'P 1'
#
loop_
_entity.id
_entity.type
_entity.pdbx_description
1 polymer ?
#
loop_
_entity_poly.entity_id
_entity_poly.type
_entity_poly.pdbx_seq_one_letter_code
_entity_poly.pdbx_strand_id
1 'polypeptide(L)'
;MDHERVETWEAALSDEQRERLAALRARKCRVEAVFVSADEQNGIPAHVRLSAVIDHVLLAVQHEQNDIGAAFDVLYLEVETKLTLPDSSRPKPLN
;
A
#
# COMPACT_ATOMS: atom_id res chain seq x y z
N MET A 1 5.88 -0.96 32.53
CA MET A 1 5.97 -1.71 31.27
C MET A 1 5.64 -0.74 30.18
N ASP A 2 6.69 -0.13 29.65
CA ASP A 2 6.64 0.85 28.60
C ASP A 2 5.93 0.24 27.39
N HIS A 3 4.76 0.78 27.06
CA HIS A 3 4.20 0.62 25.73
C HIS A 3 5.14 1.38 24.80
N GLU A 4 6.20 0.70 24.39
CA GLU A 4 7.05 1.06 23.27
C GLU A 4 6.10 1.51 22.16
N ARG A 5 6.06 2.82 21.91
CA ARG A 5 5.24 3.40 20.83
C ARG A 5 5.80 2.76 19.58
N VAL A 6 5.16 1.70 19.10
CA VAL A 6 5.41 1.18 17.77
C VAL A 6 5.10 2.35 16.85
N GLU A 7 6.12 3.08 16.42
CA GLU A 7 6.01 4.07 15.36
C GLU A 7 5.68 3.28 14.10
N THR A 8 4.40 2.95 13.96
CA THR A 8 3.84 2.32 12.76
C THR A 8 4.18 3.21 11.58
N TRP A 9 4.47 2.65 10.41
CA TRP A 9 4.72 3.41 9.17
C TRP A 9 3.64 4.48 8.89
N GLU A 10 2.42 4.29 9.39
CA GLU A 10 1.30 5.26 9.35
C GLU A 10 1.61 6.58 10.08
N ALA A 11 2.50 6.57 11.08
CA ALA A 11 2.95 7.76 11.80
C ALA A 11 3.88 8.64 10.94
N ALA A 12 4.52 8.06 9.92
CA ALA A 12 5.29 8.81 8.94
C ALA A 12 4.41 9.52 7.90
N LEU A 13 3.10 9.24 7.88
CA LEU A 13 2.15 9.88 6.97
C LEU A 13 1.65 11.21 7.53
N SER A 14 1.44 12.17 6.63
CA SER A 14 0.74 13.42 6.92
C SER A 14 -0.72 13.18 7.32
N ASP A 15 -1.37 14.18 7.93
CA ASP A 15 -2.79 14.08 8.30
C ASP A 15 -3.67 13.76 7.06
N GLU A 16 -3.40 14.44 5.94
CA GLU A 16 -4.12 14.20 4.67
C GLU A 16 -3.92 12.77 4.15
N GLN A 17 -2.69 12.24 4.21
CA GLN A 17 -2.40 10.87 3.82
C GLN A 17 -3.07 9.84 4.75
N ARG A 18 -3.18 10.14 6.04
CA ARG A 18 -3.92 9.30 7.00
C ARG A 18 -5.43 9.31 6.72
N GLU A 19 -6.00 10.44 6.31
CA GLU A 19 -7.39 10.51 5.85
C GLU A 19 -7.62 9.64 4.59
N ARG A 20 -6.70 9.73 3.62
CA ARG A 20 -6.72 8.87 2.41
C ARG A 20 -6.61 7.38 2.76
N LEU A 21 -5.73 7.02 3.69
CA LEU A 21 -5.61 5.64 4.19
C LEU A 21 -6.92 5.17 4.86
N ALA A 22 -7.56 6.02 5.65
CA ALA A 22 -8.86 5.73 6.25
C ALA A 22 -9.95 5.53 5.18
N ALA A 23 -9.94 6.32 4.10
CA ALA A 23 -10.85 6.16 2.98
C ALA A 23 -10.64 4.81 2.25
N LEU A 24 -9.39 4.41 2.00
CA LEU A 24 -9.07 3.09 1.46
C LEU A 24 -9.60 1.96 2.37
N ARG A 25 -9.39 2.06 3.68
CA ARG A 25 -9.88 1.09 4.67
C ARG A 25 -11.40 0.98 4.67
N ALA A 26 -12.11 2.10 4.56
CA ALA A 26 -13.58 2.13 4.45
C ALA A 26 -14.07 1.39 3.19
N ARG A 27 -13.26 1.36 2.13
CA ARG A 27 -13.49 0.60 0.90
C ARG A 27 -12.99 -0.85 0.96
N LYS A 28 -12.70 -1.36 2.17
CA LYS A 28 -12.11 -2.69 2.42
C LYS A 28 -10.74 -2.91 1.79
N CYS A 29 -10.05 -1.85 1.37
CA CYS A 29 -8.66 -1.94 0.94
C CYS A 29 -7.76 -1.97 2.17
N ARG A 30 -6.87 -2.95 2.21
CA ARG A 30 -5.81 -3.06 3.21
C ARG A 30 -4.52 -2.55 2.60
N VAL A 31 -3.88 -1.60 3.27
CA VAL A 31 -2.52 -1.17 2.96
C VAL A 31 -1.57 -1.79 3.98
N GLU A 32 -0.52 -2.43 3.49
CA GLU A 32 0.50 -3.09 4.29
C GLU A 32 1.87 -2.51 3.95
N ALA A 33 2.70 -2.30 4.97
CA ALA A 33 4.11 -1.96 4.81
C ALA A 33 4.95 -3.11 5.32
N VAL A 34 5.90 -3.57 4.51
CA VAL A 34 6.86 -4.61 4.87
C VAL A 34 8.26 -4.06 4.69
N PHE A 35 9.07 -4.09 5.74
CA PHE A 35 10.49 -3.77 5.63
C PHE A 35 11.23 -4.96 5.02
N VAL A 36 11.95 -4.70 3.94
CA VAL A 36 12.79 -5.65 3.23
C VAL A 36 14.24 -5.31 3.57
N SER A 37 14.92 -6.23 4.23
CA SER A 37 16.34 -6.10 4.55
C SER A 37 17.18 -6.02 3.27
N ALA A 38 18.31 -5.31 3.35
CA ALA A 38 19.27 -5.29 2.25
C ALA A 38 19.76 -6.71 1.94
N ASP A 39 19.95 -6.99 0.66
CA ASP A 39 20.61 -8.19 0.16
C ASP A 39 21.81 -7.76 -0.69
N GLU A 40 22.97 -7.69 -0.05
CA GLU A 40 24.23 -7.29 -0.67
C GLU A 40 24.68 -8.27 -1.76
N GLN A 41 24.28 -9.55 -1.67
CA GLN A 41 24.66 -10.56 -2.66
C GLN A 41 24.00 -10.31 -4.02
N ASN A 42 22.78 -9.76 -3.99
CA ASN A 42 22.01 -9.41 -5.17
C ASN A 42 21.97 -7.90 -5.46
N GLY A 43 22.70 -7.09 -4.69
CA GLY A 43 22.74 -5.63 -4.85
C GLY A 43 21.41 -4.95 -4.55
N ILE A 44 20.56 -5.54 -3.69
CA ILE A 44 19.25 -5.00 -3.33
C ILE A 44 19.41 -4.17 -2.04
N PRO A 45 19.17 -2.85 -2.08
CA PRO A 45 19.20 -2.03 -0.87
C PRO A 45 17.99 -2.33 0.03
N ALA A 46 18.15 -2.06 1.34
CA ALA A 46 17.04 -2.14 2.27
C ALA A 46 15.94 -1.14 1.87
N HIS A 47 14.69 -1.57 1.87
CA HIS A 47 13.57 -0.75 1.43
C HIS A 47 12.27 -1.18 2.11
N VAL A 48 11.28 -0.31 2.13
CA VAL A 48 9.91 -0.61 2.51
C VAL A 48 9.12 -0.94 1.26
N ARG A 49 8.39 -2.05 1.30
CA ARG A 49 7.37 -2.39 0.32
C ARG A 49 6.01 -2.02 0.86
N LEU A 50 5.35 -1.06 0.23
CA LEU A 50 3.94 -0.75 0.45
C LEU A 50 3.09 -1.57 -0.53
N SER A 51 2.00 -2.16 -0.06
CA SER A 51 1.10 -2.97 -0.89
C SER A 51 -0.34 -2.68 -0.53
N ALA A 52 -1.20 -2.50 -1.54
CA ALA A 52 -2.63 -2.30 -1.37
C ALA A 52 -3.39 -3.51 -1.92
N VAL A 53 -4.25 -4.10 -1.08
CA VAL A 53 -5.00 -5.34 -1.39
C VAL A 53 -6.48 -5.14 -1.10
N ILE A 54 -7.36 -5.63 -1.98
CA ILE A 54 -8.80 -5.72 -1.76
C ILE A 54 -9.27 -7.14 -2.06
N ASP A 55 -10.03 -7.78 -1.16
CA ASP A 55 -10.55 -9.15 -1.37
C ASP A 55 -9.51 -10.16 -1.90
N HIS A 56 -8.29 -10.12 -1.35
CA HIS A 56 -7.12 -10.92 -1.76
C HIS A 56 -6.50 -10.58 -3.12
N VAL A 57 -7.00 -9.57 -3.82
CA VAL A 57 -6.44 -9.04 -5.07
C VAL A 57 -5.46 -7.92 -4.76
N LEU A 58 -4.22 -8.09 -5.20
CA LEU A 58 -3.20 -7.06 -5.14
C LEU A 58 -3.50 -5.97 -6.17
N LEU A 59 -3.79 -4.76 -5.69
CA LEU A 59 -4.06 -3.61 -6.55
C LEU A 59 -2.77 -2.92 -6.98
N ALA A 60 -1.90 -2.60 -6.03
CA ALA A 60 -0.69 -1.83 -6.28
C ALA A 60 0.42 -2.21 -5.29
N VAL A 61 1.67 -2.02 -5.72
CA VAL A 61 2.88 -2.20 -4.90
C VAL A 61 3.84 -1.06 -5.19
N GLN A 62 4.37 -0.44 -4.13
CA GLN A 62 5.42 0.56 -4.23
C GLN A 62 6.61 0.14 -3.36
N HIS A 63 7.82 0.42 -3.85
CA HIS A 63 9.07 0.16 -3.13
C HIS A 63 9.73 1.50 -2.83
N GLU A 64 10.16 1.69 -1.60
CA GLU A 64 10.65 2.98 -1.13
C GLU A 64 11.81 2.82 -0.18
N GLN A 65 12.86 3.61 -0.36
CA GLN A 65 14.06 3.54 0.48
C GLN A 65 14.10 4.65 1.54
N ASN A 66 13.46 5.79 1.29
CA ASN A 66 13.68 7.01 2.05
C ASN A 66 12.37 7.75 2.44
N ASP A 67 11.37 7.80 1.56
CA ASP A 67 10.16 8.62 1.76
C ASP A 67 8.85 7.83 1.60
N ILE A 68 8.40 7.23 2.70
CA ILE A 68 7.15 6.46 2.78
C ILE A 68 5.94 7.28 2.32
N GLY A 69 5.93 8.60 2.56
CA GLY A 69 4.83 9.48 2.17
C GLY A 69 4.70 9.57 0.66
N ALA A 70 5.80 9.82 -0.05
CA ALA A 70 5.81 9.87 -1.51
C ALA A 70 5.36 8.54 -2.13
N ALA A 71 5.86 7.42 -1.60
CA ALA A 71 5.45 6.09 -2.07
C ALA A 71 3.97 5.80 -1.79
N PHE A 72 3.44 6.27 -0.65
CA PHE A 72 2.02 6.16 -0.35
C PHE A 72 1.15 6.96 -1.32
N ASP A 73 1.55 8.17 -1.70
CA ASP A 73 0.77 8.99 -2.65
C ASP A 73 0.67 8.33 -4.03
N VAL A 74 1.77 7.75 -4.52
CA VAL A 74 1.75 6.96 -5.77
C VAL A 74 0.86 5.73 -5.63
N LEU A 75 0.99 4.98 -4.54
CA LEU A 75 0.16 3.81 -4.25
C LEU A 75 -1.33 4.18 -4.25
N TYR A 76 -1.69 5.27 -3.58
CA TYR A 76 -3.07 5.73 -3.46
C TYR A 76 -3.67 6.07 -4.84
N LEU A 77 -2.94 6.79 -5.69
CA LEU A 77 -3.39 7.14 -7.04
C LEU A 77 -3.63 5.90 -7.91
N GLU A 78 -2.72 4.92 -7.85
CA GLU A 78 -2.88 3.65 -8.57
C GLU A 78 -4.11 2.86 -8.11
N VAL A 79 -4.33 2.80 -6.79
CA VAL A 79 -5.49 2.14 -6.19
C VAL A 79 -6.78 2.83 -6.60
N GLU A 80 -6.86 4.16 -6.49
CA GLU A 80 -8.03 4.94 -6.92
C GLU A 80 -8.35 4.71 -8.39
N THR A 81 -7.33 4.70 -9.25
CA THR A 81 -7.51 4.41 -10.68
C THR A 81 -8.08 3.01 -10.89
N LYS A 82 -7.57 2.00 -10.19
CA LYS A 82 -8.06 0.61 -10.33
C LYS A 82 -9.46 0.41 -9.77
N LEU A 83 -9.81 1.12 -8.71
CA LEU A 83 -11.13 1.02 -8.09
C LEU A 83 -12.22 1.84 -8.82
N THR A 84 -11.83 2.82 -9.64
CA THR A 84 -12.75 3.62 -10.46
C THR A 84 -12.98 3.04 -11.86
N LEU A 85 -12.09 2.18 -12.34
CA LEU A 85 -12.29 1.44 -13.58
C LEU A 85 -13.45 0.43 -13.39
N PRO A 86 -14.50 0.48 -14.23
CA PRO A 86 -15.56 -0.51 -14.17
C PRO A 86 -14.99 -1.89 -14.48
N ASP A 87 -15.34 -2.86 -13.62
CA ASP A 87 -14.97 -4.28 -13.71
C ASP A 87 -15.43 -4.87 -15.05
N SER A 88 -14.65 -4.62 -16.11
CA SER A 88 -14.96 -5.02 -17.49
C SER A 88 -14.53 -6.46 -17.76
N SER A 89 -14.14 -7.21 -16.72
CA SER A 89 -13.58 -8.55 -16.83
C SER A 89 -14.37 -9.60 -16.05
N ARG A 90 -15.70 -9.45 -15.97
CA ARG A 90 -16.55 -10.59 -15.61
C ARG A 90 -16.82 -11.41 -16.88
N PRO A 91 -16.18 -12.59 -17.09
CA PRO A 91 -16.52 -13.44 -18.21
C PRO A 91 -18.01 -13.79 -18.13
N LYS A 92 -18.72 -13.53 -19.23
CA LYS A 92 -20.13 -13.88 -19.38
C LYS A 92 -20.26 -15.40 -19.22
N PRO A 93 -21.13 -15.93 -18.35
CA PRO A 93 -21.36 -17.37 -18.31
C PRO A 93 -21.87 -17.79 -19.69
N LEU A 94 -21.15 -18.68 -20.37
CA LEU A 94 -21.68 -19.36 -21.55
C LEU A 94 -22.84 -20.23 -21.08
N ASN A 95 -24.05 -19.89 -21.53
CA ASN A 95 -25.20 -20.79 -21.55
C ASN A 95 -24.94 -21.93 -22.53
#